data_AF-U2KWM2-F1
#
_entry.id   AF-U2KWM2-F1
#
_cell.length_a   1.000
_cell.length_b   1.000
_cell.length_c   1.000
_cell.angle_alpha   90.00
_cell.angle_beta   90.00
_cell.angle_gamma   90.00
#
_symmetry.space_group_name_H-M   'P 1'
#
loop_
_entity.id
_entity.type
_entity.pdbx_description
1 polymer ?
#
loop_
_entity_poly.entity_id
_entity_poly.type
_entity_poly.pdbx_seq_one_letter_code
_entity_poly.pdbx_strand_id
1 'polypeptide(L)'
;MANRIKGITVEIGGDTTKLSKALEGVNKDIKGTQTQLKDVQKLLKLDPTNTELLSQKHKLLADAVSATKEKLEVLKTAAEQANTALANGEISQQQYDALQREI
;
A
#
# COMPACT_ATOMS: atom_id res chain seq x y z
N MET A 1 13.07 -22.94 -4.62
CA MET A 1 13.78 -22.15 -5.66
C MET A 1 12.96 -20.90 -5.93
N ALA A 2 13.42 -19.76 -5.42
CA ALA A 2 12.77 -18.47 -5.62
C ALA A 2 13.03 -18.03 -7.06
N ASN A 3 12.09 -18.32 -7.95
CA ASN A 3 12.06 -17.74 -9.28
C ASN A 3 11.62 -16.27 -9.10
N ARG A 4 12.56 -15.46 -8.60
CA ARG A 4 12.57 -14.02 -8.81
C ARG A 4 12.41 -13.85 -10.30
N ILE A 5 11.23 -13.43 -10.76
CA ILE A 5 11.00 -13.06 -12.15
C ILE A 5 11.82 -11.78 -12.38
N LYS A 6 13.12 -11.99 -12.58
CA LYS A 6 14.17 -10.99 -12.80
C LYS A 6 14.13 -10.42 -14.22
N GLY A 7 13.00 -10.58 -14.91
CA GLY A 7 12.87 -10.34 -16.35
C GLY A 7 11.53 -9.75 -16.78
N ILE A 8 10.55 -9.59 -15.88
CA ILE A 8 9.46 -8.62 -16.08
C ILE A 8 9.95 -7.29 -15.50
N THR A 9 11.12 -6.87 -15.97
CA THR A 9 11.28 -5.50 -16.43
C THR A 9 10.54 -5.44 -17.77
N VAL A 10 9.22 -5.66 -17.73
CA VAL A 10 8.40 -4.96 -18.69
C VAL A 10 8.53 -3.54 -18.19
N GLU A 11 9.38 -2.77 -18.85
CA GLU A 11 9.28 -1.33 -18.87
C GLU A 11 7.89 -1.01 -19.45
N ILE A 12 6.84 -1.22 -18.66
CA ILE A 12 5.56 -0.52 -18.83
C ILE A 12 5.94 0.93 -18.50
N GLY A 13 6.50 1.61 -19.50
CA GLY A 13 6.96 3.00 -19.47
C GLY A 13 7.57 3.49 -18.15
N GLY A 14 8.70 2.94 -17.68
CA GLY A 14 9.55 3.54 -16.63
C GLY A 14 8.93 3.82 -15.23
N ASP A 15 7.61 3.69 -15.04
CA ASP A 15 6.88 4.16 -13.86
C ASP A 15 6.52 3.05 -12.87
N THR A 16 6.57 1.77 -13.26
CA THR A 16 6.30 0.62 -12.37
C THR A 16 7.24 0.57 -11.15
N THR A 17 8.46 1.09 -11.30
CA THR A 17 9.43 1.23 -10.20
C THR A 17 9.00 2.31 -9.19
N LYS A 18 8.37 3.40 -9.65
CA LYS A 18 7.85 4.44 -8.76
C LYS A 18 6.59 3.96 -8.05
N LEU A 19 5.72 3.24 -8.76
CA LEU A 19 4.51 2.64 -8.22
C LEU A 19 4.82 1.63 -7.11
N SER A 20 5.78 0.71 -7.35
CA SER A 20 6.20 -0.26 -6.34
C SER A 20 6.77 0.42 -5.09
N LYS A 21 7.61 1.46 -5.27
CA LYS A 21 8.13 2.26 -4.16
C LYS A 21 7.04 3.03 -3.40
N ALA A 22 6.05 3.56 -4.11
CA ALA A 22 4.90 4.24 -3.50
C ALA A 22 4.08 3.25 -2.66
N LEU A 23 3.79 2.06 -3.18
CA LEU A 23 3.10 1.00 -2.44
C LEU A 23 3.91 0.54 -1.22
N GLU A 24 5.23 0.38 -1.35
CA GLU A 24 6.11 0.04 -0.22
C GLU A 24 6.10 1.11 0.88
N GLY A 25 6.21 2.39 0.50
CA GLY A 25 6.15 3.52 1.43
C GLY A 25 4.83 3.54 2.20
N VAL A 26 3.71 3.51 1.47
CA VAL A 26 2.37 3.52 2.06
C VAL A 26 2.14 2.28 2.95
N ASN A 27 2.59 1.10 2.53
CA ASN A 27 2.49 -0.11 3.37
C ASN A 27 3.31 -0.01 4.66
N LYS A 28 4.48 0.62 4.62
CA LYS A 28 5.32 0.85 5.80
C LYS A 28 4.63 1.81 6.77
N ASP A 29 4.04 2.88 6.27
CA ASP A 29 3.33 3.86 7.08
C ASP A 29 2.10 3.25 7.75
N ILE A 30 1.27 2.49 7.00
CA ILE A 30 0.14 1.76 7.55
C ILE A 30 0.58 0.81 8.68
N LYS A 31 1.67 0.06 8.49
CA LYS A 31 2.19 -0.88 9.49
C LYS A 31 2.71 -0.15 10.74
N GLY A 32 3.38 0.99 10.56
CA GLY A 32 3.83 1.86 11.64
C GLY A 32 2.66 2.36 12.48
N THR A 33 1.68 2.99 11.81
CA THR A 33 0.47 3.52 12.44
C THR A 33 -0.33 2.43 13.14
N GLN A 34 -0.45 1.23 12.56
CA GLN A 34 -1.13 0.09 13.20
C GLN A 34 -0.42 -0.37 14.48
N THR A 35 0.91 -0.35 14.50
CA THR A 35 1.68 -0.71 15.69
C THR A 35 1.46 0.32 16.80
N GLN A 36 1.55 1.61 16.46
CA GLN A 36 1.27 2.70 17.40
C GLN A 36 -0.16 2.65 17.93
N LEU A 37 -1.15 2.36 17.08
CA LEU A 37 -2.54 2.17 17.51
C LEU A 37 -2.68 1.04 18.53
N LYS A 38 -1.98 -0.08 18.34
CA LYS A 38 -2.00 -1.20 19.30
C LYS A 38 -1.40 -0.79 20.65
N ASP A 39 -0.32 -0.03 20.64
CA ASP A 39 0.32 0.42 21.88
C ASP A 39 -0.53 1.44 22.62
N VAL A 40 -1.08 2.44 21.92
CA VAL A 40 -2.06 3.39 22.48
C VAL A 40 -3.28 2.66 23.03
N GLN A 41 -3.78 1.63 22.33
CA GLN A 41 -4.92 0.84 22.82
C GLN A 41 -4.57 0.02 24.07
N LYS A 42 -3.35 -0.52 24.20
CA LYS A 42 -2.91 -1.19 25.43
C LYS A 42 -2.82 -0.22 26.59
N LEU A 43 -2.25 0.97 26.37
CA LEU A 43 -2.15 2.01 27.40
C LEU A 43 -3.54 2.52 27.83
N LEU A 44 -4.46 2.73 26.89
CA LEU A 44 -5.85 3.09 27.17
C LEU A 44 -6.63 1.99 27.91
N LYS A 45 -6.22 0.71 27.83
CA LYS A 45 -6.81 -0.34 28.66
C LYS A 45 -6.35 -0.26 30.11
N LEU A 46 -5.14 0.24 30.36
CA LEU A 46 -4.60 0.44 31.69
C LEU A 46 -5.14 1.74 32.31
N ASP A 47 -5.30 2.78 31.50
CA ASP A 47 -5.89 4.06 31.89
C ASP A 47 -6.89 4.56 30.82
N PRO A 48 -8.17 4.16 30.93
CA PRO A 48 -9.20 4.51 29.96
C PRO A 48 -9.64 5.97 30.01
N THR A 49 -9.28 6.69 31.08
CA THR A 49 -9.61 8.11 31.25
C THR A 49 -8.54 9.05 30.71
N ASN A 50 -7.45 8.51 30.17
CA ASN A 50 -6.35 9.29 29.64
C ASN A 50 -6.73 10.01 28.33
N THR A 51 -7.08 11.29 28.46
CA THR A 51 -7.52 12.16 27.36
C THR A 51 -6.43 12.39 26.31
N GLU A 52 -5.15 12.40 26.71
CA GLU A 52 -4.02 12.54 25.79
C GLU A 52 -3.89 11.33 24.87
N LEU A 53 -3.96 10.12 25.44
CA LEU A 53 -3.95 8.88 24.66
C LEU A 53 -5.18 8.74 23.75
N LEU A 54 -6.35 9.26 24.18
CA LEU A 54 -7.54 9.32 23.33
C LEU A 54 -7.31 10.24 22.13
N SER A 55 -6.76 11.44 22.35
CA SER A 55 -6.37 12.36 21.28
C SER A 55 -5.37 11.73 20.32
N GLN A 56 -4.33 11.07 20.85
CA GLN A 56 -3.35 10.35 20.05
C GLN A 56 -3.97 9.23 19.22
N LYS A 57 -4.91 8.48 19.78
CA LYS A 57 -5.66 7.45 19.05
C LYS A 57 -6.45 8.04 17.88
N HIS A 58 -7.16 9.14 18.10
CA HIS A 58 -7.92 9.81 17.04
C HIS A 58 -7.01 10.30 15.92
N LYS A 59 -5.85 10.89 16.26
CA LYS A 59 -4.86 11.30 15.28
C LYS A 59 -4.32 10.12 14.46
N LEU A 60 -3.89 9.05 15.13
CA LEU A 60 -3.40 7.85 14.44
C LEU A 60 -4.48 7.19 13.56
N LEU A 61 -5.75 7.23 13.96
CA LEU A 61 -6.85 6.76 13.11
C LEU A 61 -7.03 7.63 11.87
N ALA A 62 -6.93 8.95 12.00
CA ALA A 62 -6.98 9.87 10.86
C ALA A 62 -5.79 9.64 9.90
N ASP A 63 -4.59 9.42 10.44
CA ASP A 63 -3.39 9.10 9.67
C ASP A 63 -3.56 7.75 8.95
N ALA A 64 -4.10 6.73 9.62
CA ALA A 64 -4.39 5.43 9.03
C ALA A 64 -5.40 5.52 7.87
N VAL A 65 -6.47 6.31 8.04
CA VAL A 65 -7.47 6.54 6.98
C VAL A 65 -6.83 7.24 5.79
N SER A 66 -6.00 8.25 6.03
CA SER A 66 -5.31 9.01 4.99
C SER A 66 -4.34 8.12 4.19
N ALA A 67 -3.51 7.34 4.89
CA ALA A 67 -2.60 6.39 4.25
C ALA A 67 -3.34 5.29 3.47
N THR A 68 -4.48 4.81 3.99
CA THR A 68 -5.30 3.82 3.28
C THR A 68 -5.92 4.41 2.02
N LYS A 69 -6.35 5.68 2.06
CA LYS A 69 -6.87 6.39 0.89
C LYS A 69 -5.77 6.57 -0.16
N GLU A 70 -4.57 6.95 0.25
CA GLU A 70 -3.42 7.05 -0.64
C GLU A 70 -3.09 5.69 -1.28
N LYS A 71 -3.09 4.60 -0.49
CA LYS A 71 -2.91 3.25 -1.01
C LYS A 71 -3.94 2.93 -2.09
N LEU A 72 -5.22 3.24 -1.84
CA LEU A 72 -6.29 2.98 -2.78
C LEU A 72 -6.09 3.73 -4.10
N GLU A 73 -5.69 5.00 -4.05
CA GLU A 73 -5.42 5.77 -5.27
C GLU A 73 -4.23 5.19 -6.05
N VAL A 74 -3.14 4.81 -5.36
CA VAL A 74 -1.99 4.16 -5.99
C VAL A 74 -2.39 2.83 -6.65
N LEU A 75 -3.19 1.99 -5.99
CA LEU A 75 -3.67 0.73 -6.56
C LEU A 75 -4.61 0.94 -7.76
N LYS A 76 -5.43 1.99 -7.76
CA LYS A 76 -6.25 2.36 -8.92
C LYS A 76 -5.38 2.74 -10.11
N THR A 77 -4.41 3.63 -9.91
CA THR A 77 -3.47 4.03 -10.96
C THR A 77 -2.68 2.83 -11.49
N ALA A 78 -2.25 1.92 -10.60
CA ALA A 78 -1.61 0.66 -10.99
C ALA A 78 -2.50 -0.18 -11.92
N ALA A 79 -3.76 -0.38 -11.53
CA ALA A 79 -4.71 -1.16 -12.29
C ALA A 79 -5.04 -0.52 -13.65
N GLU A 80 -5.19 0.81 -13.70
CA GLU A 80 -5.39 1.54 -14.95
C GLU A 80 -4.19 1.38 -15.90
N GLN A 81 -2.96 1.56 -15.39
CA GLN A 81 -1.74 1.37 -16.18
C GLN A 81 -1.62 -0.06 -16.72
N ALA A 82 -1.90 -1.07 -15.88
CA ALA A 82 -1.86 -2.46 -16.30
C ALA A 82 -2.92 -2.76 -17.37
N ASN A 83 -4.14 -2.22 -17.24
CA ASN A 83 -5.20 -2.38 -18.24
C ASN A 83 -4.84 -1.71 -19.57
N THR A 84 -4.29 -0.49 -19.54
CA THR A 84 -3.84 0.20 -20.75
C THR A 84 -2.71 -0.56 -21.44
N ALA A 85 -1.72 -1.05 -20.68
CA ALA A 85 -0.62 -1.84 -21.21
C ALA A 85 -1.12 -3.15 -21.87
N LEU A 86 -2.13 -3.80 -21.28
CA LEU A 86 -2.74 -5.00 -21.85
C LEU A 86 -3.50 -4.67 -23.15
N ALA A 87 -4.27 -3.57 -23.16
CA ALA A 87 -5.02 -3.12 -24.32
C ALA A 87 -4.11 -2.70 -25.49
N ASN A 88 -2.96 -2.09 -25.18
CA ASN A 88 -1.93 -1.71 -26.15
C ASN A 88 -1.09 -2.92 -26.63
N GLY A 89 -1.23 -4.09 -25.98
CA GLY A 89 -0.41 -5.27 -26.26
C GLY A 89 1.03 -5.17 -25.74
N GLU A 90 1.32 -4.22 -24.85
CA GLU A 90 2.62 -4.07 -24.19
C GLU A 90 2.88 -5.17 -23.15
N ILE A 91 1.80 -5.71 -22.56
CA ILE A 91 1.85 -6.89 -21.68
C ILE A 91 0.91 -7.99 -22.16
N SER A 92 1.31 -9.23 -21.91
CA SER A 92 0.47 -10.40 -22.11
C SER A 92 -0.55 -10.57 -20.96
N GLN A 93 -1.63 -11.31 -21.23
CA GLN A 93 -2.63 -11.66 -20.21
C GLN A 93 -1.99 -12.31 -18.98
N GLN A 94 -1.00 -13.19 -19.17
CA GLN A 94 -0.28 -13.82 -18.04
C GLN A 94 0.49 -12.81 -17.18
N GLN A 95 1.07 -11.77 -17.80
CA GLN A 95 1.77 -10.71 -17.08
C GLN A 95 0.78 -9.79 -16.35
N TYR A 96 -0.36 -9.49 -16.95
CA TYR A 96 -1.46 -8.77 -16.30
C TYR A 96 -1.99 -9.53 -15.07
N ASP A 97 -2.27 -10.83 -15.23
CA ASP A 97 -2.76 -11.69 -14.14
C ASP A 97 -1.73 -11.81 -13.01
N ALA A 98 -0.43 -11.79 -13.32
CA ALA A 98 0.63 -11.78 -12.34
C ALA A 98 0.70 -10.44 -11.59
N LEU A 99 0.58 -9.31 -12.28
CA LEU A 99 0.53 -7.97 -11.70
C LEU A 99 -0.66 -7.82 -10.75
N GLN A 100 -1.82 -8.34 -11.14
CA GLN A 100 -3.02 -8.37 -10.30
C GLN A 100 -2.86 -9.18 -9.00
N ARG A 101 -1.95 -10.15 -8.96
CA ARG A 101 -1.67 -10.94 -7.76
C ARG A 101 -0.69 -10.26 -6.80
N GLU A 102 0.11 -9.31 -7.29
CA GLU A 102 1.06 -8.55 -6.47
C GLU A 102 0.43 -7.30 -5.83
N ILE A 103 -0.67 -6.79 -6.40
CA ILE A 103 -1.50 -5.67 -5.93
C ILE A 103 -2.41 -6.12 -4.78
#